data_AF-A0A2L2YUS9-F1
#
_entry.id   AF-A0A2L2YUS9-F1
#
_cell.length_a   1.000
_cell.length_b   1.000
_cell.length_c   1.000
_cell.angle_alpha   90.00
_cell.angle_beta   90.00
_cell.angle_gamma   90.00
#
_symmetry.space_group_name_H-M   'P 1'
#
loop_
_entity.id
_entity.type
_entity.pdbx_description
1 polymer ?
#
loop_
_entity_poly.entity_id
_entity_poly.type
_entity_poly.pdbx_seq_one_letter_code
_entity_poly.pdbx_strand_id
1 'polypeptide(L)' 'ATPPIGILRFKEPLMYPGWAGTLDARDYRSVCPQIDLQGRVKGNEDCLFINVFTPNIPATGSFSSVTYPA' A
#
# COMPACT_ATOMS: atom_id res chain seq x y z
N ALA A 1 -5.14 -0.01 -3.45
CA ALA A 1 -6.56 -0.28 -3.80
C ALA A 1 -7.42 0.87 -3.28
N THR A 2 -8.70 0.97 -3.68
CA THR A 2 -9.60 1.95 -3.05
C THR A 2 -9.69 1.67 -1.53
N PRO A 3 -9.67 2.70 -0.66
CA PRO A 3 -9.68 2.49 0.79
C PRO A 3 -10.88 1.63 1.24
N PRO A 4 -10.67 0.54 2.00
CA PRO A 4 -11.71 -0.42 2.38
C PRO A 4 -12.53 0.08 3.59
N ILE A 5 -12.99 1.32 3.54
CA ILE A 5 -13.70 2.00 4.63
C ILE A 5 -15.20 2.11 4.36
N GLY A 6 -15.99 2.31 5.42
CA GLY A 6 -17.45 2.49 5.31
C GLY A 6 -18.13 1.33 4.61
N ILE A 7 -18.84 1.59 3.51
CA ILE A 7 -19.56 0.57 2.73
C ILE A 7 -18.65 -0.45 2.03
N LEU A 8 -17.34 -0.17 1.96
CA LEU A 8 -16.32 -1.05 1.38
C LEU A 8 -15.65 -1.95 2.42
N ARG A 9 -15.94 -1.74 3.70
CA ARG A 9 -15.41 -2.59 4.77
C ARG A 9 -15.92 -4.02 4.62
N PHE A 10 -15.03 -4.98 4.80
CA PHE A 10 -15.31 -6.43 4.64
C PHE A 10 -15.72 -6.87 3.23
N LYS A 11 -15.49 -6.03 2.21
CA LYS A 11 -15.65 -6.39 0.81
C LYS A 11 -14.30 -6.68 0.17
N GLU A 12 -14.35 -7.30 -1.01
CA GLU A 12 -13.16 -7.48 -1.83
C GLU A 12 -12.53 -6.11 -2.20
N PRO A 13 -11.20 -6.04 -2.33
CA PRO A 13 -10.53 -4.80 -2.72
C PRO A 13 -10.95 -4.37 -4.11
N LEU A 14 -11.36 -3.11 -4.23
CA LEU A 14 -11.63 -2.49 -5.52
C LEU A 14 -10.37 -1.83 -6.09
N MET A 15 -10.24 -1.83 -7.42
CA MET A 15 -9.15 -1.13 -8.11
C MET A 15 -9.11 0.34 -7.67
N TYR A 16 -7.91 0.89 -7.48
CA TYR A 16 -7.76 2.30 -7.15
C TYR A 16 -8.04 3.14 -8.41
N PRO A 17 -8.80 4.25 -8.33
CA PRO A 17 -9.18 5.06 -9.49
C PRO A 17 -8.01 5.79 -10.17
N GLY A 18 -6.80 5.69 -9.60
CA GLY A 18 -5.63 6.47 -10.02
C GLY A 18 -5.59 7.82 -9.31
N TRP A 19 -4.59 8.63 -9.65
CA TRP A 19 -4.43 9.99 -9.15
C TRP A 19 -4.23 10.94 -10.31
N ALA A 20 -4.60 12.21 -10.13
CA ALA A 20 -4.28 13.26 -11.08
C ALA A 20 -2.86 13.77 -10.83
N GLY A 21 -2.07 13.95 -11.89
CA GLY A 21 -0.70 14.47 -11.80
C GLY A 21 0.28 13.50 -11.15
N THR A 22 1.21 14.04 -10.35
CA THR A 22 2.26 13.27 -9.67
C THR A 22 1.87 13.03 -8.21
N LEU A 23 1.92 11.77 -7.77
CA LEU A 23 1.73 11.39 -6.38
C LEU A 23 3.05 11.52 -5.62
N ASP A 24 3.05 12.20 -4.47
CA ASP A 24 4.19 12.15 -3.56
C ASP A 24 4.22 10.80 -2.82
N ALA A 25 5.32 10.06 -3.01
CA ALA A 25 5.52 8.69 -2.51
C ALA A 25 6.84 8.55 -1.75
N ARG A 26 7.31 9.64 -1.10
CA ARG A 26 8.56 9.63 -0.32
C ARG A 26 8.41 9.00 1.07
N ASP A 27 7.20 9.02 1.62
CA ASP A 27 6.91 8.55 2.97
C ASP A 27 6.07 7.27 2.97
N TYR A 28 6.29 6.45 3.99
CA TYR A 28 5.41 5.31 4.26
C TYR A 28 4.02 5.78 4.64
N ARG A 29 3.01 5.09 4.10
CA ARG A 29 1.61 5.26 4.50
C ARG A 29 1.26 4.37 5.68
N SER A 30 0.04 4.56 6.21
CA SER A 30 -0.41 3.81 7.38
C SER A 30 -0.41 2.31 7.13
N VAL A 31 0.02 1.55 8.13
CA VAL A 31 -0.19 0.10 8.21
C VAL A 31 -1.66 -0.20 8.49
N CYS A 32 -2.08 -1.43 8.15
CA CYS A 32 -3.42 -1.89 8.48
C CYS A 32 -3.61 -2.05 10.00
N PRO A 33 -4.86 -1.95 10.50
CA PRO A 33 -5.14 -2.03 11.91
C PRO A 33 -4.68 -3.37 12.49
N GLN A 34 -3.77 -3.31 13.46
CA GLN A 34 -3.21 -4.47 14.13
C GLN A 34 -2.80 -4.10 15.56
N ILE A 35 -2.59 -5.11 16.39
CA ILE A 35 -2.09 -4.93 17.75
C ILE A 35 -0.56 -4.87 17.68
N ASP A 36 0.04 -3.80 18.22
CA ASP A 36 1.48 -3.67 18.33
C ASP A 36 2.06 -4.58 19.43
N LEU A 37 3.39 -4.65 19.53
CA LEU A 37 4.06 -5.47 20.54
C LEU A 37 3.75 -5.04 21.99
N GLN A 38 3.22 -3.84 22.19
CA GLN A 38 2.81 -3.30 23.49
C GLN A 38 1.31 -3.50 23.75
N GLY A 39 0.60 -4.23 22.90
CA GLY A 39 -0.83 -4.51 23.06
C GLY A 39 -1.75 -3.36 22.63
N ARG A 40 -1.22 -2.32 21.98
CA ARG A 40 -2.01 -1.16 21.54
C ARG A 40 -2.46 -1.34 20.10
N VAL A 41 -3.65 -0.86 19.80
CA VAL A 41 -4.12 -0.79 18.41
C VAL A 41 -3.31 0.26 17.65
N LYS A 42 -2.69 -0.13 16.54
CA LYS A 42 -1.94 0.72 15.63
C LYS A 42 -2.46 0.55 14.20
N GLY A 43 -2.44 1.63 13.42
CA GLY A 43 -2.78 1.61 12.00
C GLY A 43 -4.07 2.35 11.66
N ASN A 44 -4.49 2.23 10.41
CA ASN A 44 -5.68 2.87 9.84
C ASN A 44 -6.32 1.92 8.83
N GLU A 45 -7.64 1.98 8.63
CA GLU A 45 -8.32 1.16 7.63
C GLU A 45 -7.97 1.58 6.19
N ASP A 46 -7.60 2.84 5.96
CA ASP A 46 -6.93 3.25 4.73
C ASP A 46 -5.45 2.83 4.79
N CYS A 47 -5.19 1.57 4.42
CA CYS A 47 -3.86 0.94 4.51
C CYS A 47 -3.44 0.15 3.27
N LEU A 48 -4.25 0.09 2.21
CA LEU A 48 -3.99 -0.76 1.03
C LEU A 48 -2.96 -0.12 0.07
N PHE A 49 -1.73 0.02 0.57
CA PHE A 49 -0.58 0.60 -0.12
C PHE A 49 0.56 -0.41 -0.27
N ILE A 50 1.39 -0.22 -1.29
CA ILE A 50 2.60 -1.00 -1.52
C ILE A 50 3.78 -0.05 -1.69
N ASN A 51 4.96 -0.50 -1.26
CA ASN A 51 6.22 0.22 -1.44
C ASN A 51 7.10 -0.58 -2.41
N VAL A 52 7.72 0.10 -3.37
CA VAL A 52 8.56 -0.52 -4.40
C VAL A 52 9.98 0.00 -4.24
N PHE A 53 10.95 -0.91 -4.16
CA PHE A 53 12.37 -0.59 -4.03
C PHE A 53 13.14 -1.17 -5.21
N THR A 54 14.01 -0.36 -5.80
CA THR A 54 14.93 -0.79 -6.87
C THR A 54 16.26 -0.06 -6.71
N PRO A 55 17.42 -0.73 -6.87
CA PRO A 55 18.72 -0.06 -6.81
C PRO A 55 18.95 0.91 -7.98
N ASN A 56 18.28 0.68 -9.11
CA ASN A 56 18.35 1.52 -10.30
C ASN A 56 17.00 1.54 -11.02
N ILE A 57 16.66 2.67 -11.65
CA ILE A 57 15.47 2.77 -12.50
C ILE A 57 15.80 2.11 -13.85
N PRO A 58 15.07 1.05 -14.26
CA PRO A 58 15.35 0.38 -15.53
C PRO A 58 15.09 1.33 -16.71
N ALA A 59 16.04 1.45 -17.63
CA ALA A 59 15.87 2.22 -18.86
C ALA A 59 14.98 1.49 -19.90
N THR A 60 14.83 0.18 -19.76
CA THR A 60 14.04 -0.69 -20.63
C THR A 60 13.22 -1.70 -19.81
N GLY A 61 12.10 -2.15 -20.35
CA GLY A 61 11.00 -2.81 -19.63
C GLY A 61 11.25 -4.26 -19.17
N SER A 62 12.48 -4.65 -18.84
CA SER A 62 12.76 -5.97 -18.26
C SER A 62 13.47 -5.81 -16.92
N PHE A 63 12.81 -6.29 -15.86
CA PHE A 63 13.34 -6.31 -14.51
C PHE A 63 12.90 -7.58 -13.80
N SER A 64 13.77 -8.15 -12.98
CA SER A 64 13.42 -9.23 -12.07
C SER A 64 12.73 -8.61 -10.86
N SER A 65 11.51 -9.02 -10.56
CA SER A 65 10.79 -8.61 -9.34
C SER A 65 10.79 -9.75 -8.33
N VAL A 66 10.98 -9.39 -7.06
CA VAL A 66 10.84 -10.29 -5.92
C VAL A 66 9.74 -9.71 -5.04
N THR A 67 8.71 -10.51 -4.76
CA THR A 67 7.62 -10.14 -3.86
C THR A 67 7.88 -10.81 -2.53
N TYR A 68 7.98 -10.02 -1.46
CA TYR A 68 8.03 -10.57 -0.10
C TYR A 68 6.64 -11.08 0.28
N PRO A 69 6.54 -12.30 0.84
CA PRO A 69 5.26 -12.79 1.37
C PRO A 69 4.79 -11.88 2.50
N ALA A 70 3.48 -11.72 2.58
CA ALA A 70 2.81 -11.07 3.71
C ALA A 70 2.72 -12.01 4.91
#